data_AF-A0A9X3EV51-F1
#
_entry.id   AF-A0A9X3EV51-F1
#
_cell.length_a   1.000
_cell.length_b   1.000
_cell.length_c   1.000
_cell.angle_alpha   90.00
_cell.angle_beta   90.00
_cell.angle_gamma   90.00
#
_symmetry.space_group_name_H-M   'P 1'
#
loop_
_entity.id
_entity.type
_entity.pdbx_description
1 polymer ?
#
loop_
_entity_poly.entity_id
_entity_poly.type
_entity_poly.pdbx_seq_one_letter_code
_entity_poly.pdbx_strand_id
1 'polypeptide(L)' 'MQQVLGTAVEVGLGDDFFLLGGQSLKAVELISELNHRYGADVKLREFYREPTIEHLERMLHLHAKG' A
#
# COMPACT_ATOMS: atom_id res chain seq x y z
N MET A 1 -3.79 -3.12 5.61
CA MET A 1 -4.80 -2.21 5.02
C MET A 1 -6.06 -2.04 5.86
N GLN A 2 -6.54 -3.03 6.62
CA GLN A 2 -7.78 -2.93 7.41
C GLN A 2 -7.86 -1.70 8.34
N GLN A 3 -6.81 -1.43 9.12
CA GLN A 3 -6.77 -0.24 9.99
C GLN A 3 -6.80 1.07 9.19
N VAL A 4 -6.14 1.10 8.03
CA VAL A 4 -6.11 2.26 7.13
C VAL A 4 -7.51 2.50 6.56
N LEU A 5 -8.18 1.44 6.10
CA LEU A 5 -9.53 1.49 5.55
C LEU A 5 -10.61 1.69 6.62
N GLY A 6 -10.32 1.38 7.89
CA GLY A 6 -11.31 1.41 8.97
C GLY A 6 -12.40 0.33 8.82
N THR A 7 -12.09 -0.78 8.15
CA THR A 7 -13.06 -1.85 7.86
C THR A 7 -12.94 -3.02 8.84
N ALA A 8 -14.08 -3.56 9.25
CA ALA A 8 -14.19 -4.78 10.05
C ALA A 8 -14.20 -6.06 9.18
N VAL A 9 -14.30 -5.91 7.85
CA VAL A 9 -14.22 -7.02 6.90
C VAL A 9 -12.74 -7.36 6.64
N GLU A 10 -12.45 -8.65 6.42
CA GLU A 10 -11.12 -9.06 5.97
C GLU A 10 -10.81 -8.45 4.59
N VAL A 11 -9.59 -7.95 4.46
CA VAL A 11 -9.08 -7.38 3.21
C VAL A 11 -8.14 -8.42 2.60
N GLY A 12 -8.53 -8.95 1.44
CA GLY A 12 -7.74 -9.89 0.66
C GLY A 12 -6.48 -9.24 0.09
N LEU A 13 -5.50 -10.08 -0.27
CA LEU A 13 -4.22 -9.59 -0.80
C LEU A 13 -4.38 -8.87 -2.16
N GLY A 14 -5.34 -9.32 -2.98
CA GLY A 14 -5.68 -8.73 -4.27
C GLY A 14 -6.80 -7.70 -4.24
N ASP A 15 -7.33 -7.35 -3.05
CA ASP A 15 -8.40 -6.37 -2.97
C ASP A 15 -7.87 -4.96 -3.27
N ASP A 16 -8.60 -4.26 -4.12
CA ASP A 16 -8.27 -2.89 -4.50
C ASP A 16 -8.58 -1.93 -3.34
N PHE A 17 -7.54 -1.26 -2.85
CA PHE A 17 -7.62 -0.32 -1.73
C PHE A 17 -8.65 0.80 -1.95
N PHE A 18 -8.80 1.31 -3.18
CA PHE A 18 -9.72 2.40 -3.47
C PHE A 18 -11.15 1.90 -3.65
N LEU A 19 -11.36 0.71 -4.22
CA LEU A 19 -12.69 0.08 -4.27
C LEU A 19 -13.22 -0.24 -2.86
N LEU A 20 -12.33 -0.51 -1.91
CA LEU A 20 -12.67 -0.69 -0.50
C LEU A 20 -12.89 0.63 0.27
N GLY A 21 -12.88 1.79 -0.40
CA GLY A 21 -13.14 3.10 0.21
C GLY A 21 -11.89 3.82 0.73
N GLY A 22 -10.70 3.38 0.33
CA GLY A 22 -9.43 4.01 0.68
C GLY A 22 -9.31 5.45 0.15
N GLN A 23 -8.62 6.29 0.92
CA GLN A 23 -8.42 7.71 0.61
C GLN A 23 -6.95 7.97 0.24
N SER A 24 -6.72 8.93 -0.68
CA SER A 24 -5.38 9.26 -1.17
C SER A 24 -4.41 9.68 -0.06
N LEU A 25 -4.87 10.45 0.93
CA LEU A 25 -4.03 10.87 2.06
C LEU A 25 -3.54 9.66 2.88
N LYS A 26 -4.46 8.73 3.15
CA LYS A 26 -4.15 7.48 3.86
C LYS A 26 -3.22 6.57 3.04
N ALA A 27 -3.33 6.56 1.71
CA ALA A 27 -2.38 5.86 0.85
C ALA A 27 -0.98 6.48 0.90
N VAL A 28 -0.88 7.82 0.93
CA VAL A 28 0.40 8.53 1.12
C VAL A 28 1.04 8.18 2.45
N GLU A 29 0.27 8.21 3.54
CA GLU A 29 0.73 7.86 4.88
C GLU A 29 1.23 6.40 4.93
N LEU A 30 0.45 5.47 4.41
CA LEU A 30 0.80 4.04 4.33
C LEU A 30 2.13 3.83 3.59
N ILE A 31 2.29 4.43 2.41
CA ILE A 31 3.50 4.25 1.61
C ILE A 31 4.71 4.89 2.28
N SER A 32 4.54 6.06 2.90
CA SER A 32 5.61 6.73 3.66
C SER A 32 6.10 5.86 4.82
N GLU A 33 5.17 5.29 5.59
CA GLU A 33 5.49 4.39 6.71
C GLU A 33 6.22 3.13 6.24
N LEU A 34 5.75 2.50 5.16
CA LEU A 34 6.38 1.31 4.61
C LEU A 34 7.78 1.60 4.05
N ASN A 35 7.95 2.70 3.32
CA ASN A 35 9.26 3.13 2.84
C ASN A 35 10.25 3.35 4.00
N HIS A 36 9.79 4.00 5.08
CA HIS A 36 10.61 4.20 6.27
C HIS A 36 10.98 2.87 6.95
N ARG A 37 10.01 1.97 7.13
CA ARG A 37 10.20 0.70 7.83
C ARG A 37 11.09 -0.29 7.09
N TYR A 38 10.98 -0.34 5.77
CA TYR A 38 11.66 -1.33 4.92
C TYR A 38 12.88 -0.77 4.18
N GLY A 39 13.22 0.52 4.38
CA GLY A 39 14.32 1.15 3.64
C GLY A 39 14.07 1.18 2.13
N ALA A 40 12.80 1.26 1.72
CA ALA A 40 12.39 1.26 0.33
C ALA A 40 12.09 2.68 -0.18
N ASP A 41 11.92 2.83 -1.50
CA ASP A 41 11.53 4.09 -2.13
C ASP A 41 10.38 3.92 -3.13
N VAL A 42 9.30 3.27 -2.69
CA VAL A 42 8.09 3.09 -3.49
C VAL A 42 7.38 4.42 -3.69
N LYS A 43 7.08 4.80 -4.93
CA LYS A 43 6.32 6.02 -5.21
C LYS A 43 4.82 5.76 -5.17
N LEU A 44 4.05 6.73 -4.69
CA LEU A 44 2.58 6.68 -4.70
C LEU A 44 2.03 6.33 -6.09
N ARG A 45 2.58 6.92 -7.16
CA ARG A 45 2.16 6.65 -8.54
C ARG A 45 2.25 5.17 -8.93
N GLU A 46 3.20 4.42 -8.36
CA GLU A 46 3.38 3.00 -8.63
C GLU A 46 2.32 2.17 -7.93
N PHE A 47 1.96 2.53 -6.70
CA PHE A 47 0.84 1.93 -5.97
C PHE A 47 -0.49 2.16 -6.70
N TYR A 48 -0.72 3.34 -7.27
CA TYR A 48 -1.93 3.65 -8.03
C TYR A 48 -2.15 2.78 -9.28
N ARG A 49 -1.13 2.09 -9.78
CA ARG A 49 -1.27 1.20 -10.96
C ARG A 49 -2.04 -0.07 -10.62
N GLU A 50 -1.83 -0.59 -9.43
CA GLU A 50 -2.47 -1.80 -8.92
C GLU A 50 -2.49 -1.67 -7.39
N PRO A 51 -3.55 -1.08 -6.80
CA PRO A 51 -3.55 -0.65 -5.40
C PRO A 51 -3.90 -1.79 -4.45
N THR A 52 -3.22 -2.92 -4.63
CA THR A 52 -3.41 -4.18 -3.88
C THR A 52 -2.25 -4.41 -2.91
N ILE A 53 -2.42 -5.31 -1.94
CA ILE A 53 -1.34 -5.69 -1.03
C ILE A 53 -0.26 -6.47 -1.80
N GLU A 54 -0.65 -7.37 -2.72
CA GLU A 54 0.30 -8.17 -3.53
C GLU A 54 1.20 -7.29 -4.40
N HIS A 55 0.65 -6.25 -5.02
CA HIS A 55 1.46 -5.31 -5.79
C HIS A 55 2.37 -4.48 -4.90
N LEU A 56 1.84 -3.97 -3.78
CA LEU A 56 2.62 -3.17 -2.84
C LEU A 56 3.81 -3.95 -2.26
N GLU A 57 3.60 -5.22 -1.92
CA GLU A 57 4.66 -6.14 -1.46
C GLU A 57 5.75 -6.30 -2.53
N ARG A 58 5.36 -6.52 -3.80
CA ARG A 58 6.30 -6.61 -4.92
C ARG A 58 7.11 -5.32 -5.08
N MET A 59 6.46 -4.17 -4.94
CA MET A 59 7.13 -2.86 -5.06
C MET A 59 8.12 -2.64 -3.93
N LEU A 60 7.79 -3.04 -2.70
CA LEU A 60 8.70 -2.95 -1.56
C LEU A 60 9.97 -3.79 -1.79
N HIS A 61 9.82 -5.01 -2.32
CA HIS A 61 10.98 -5.86 -2.63
C HIS A 61 11.85 -5.30 -3.75
N LEU A 62 11.25 -4.75 -4.82
CA LEU A 62 12.01 -4.19 -5.94
C LEU A 62 12.74 -2.90 -5.59
N HIS A 63 12.24 -2.13 -4.62
CA HIS A 63 12.80 -0.85 -4.21
C HIS A 63 13.54 -0.89 -2.86
N ALA A 64 13.66 -2.06 -2.23
CA ALA A 64 14.43 -2.22 -1.00
C ALA A 64 15.89 -1.85 -1.26
N LYS A 65 16.42 -0.90 -0.47
CA LYS A 65 17.85 -0.56 -0.52
C LYS A 65 18.58 -1.61 0.31
N GLY A 66 19.50 -2.33 -0.35
CA GLY A 66 20.38 -3.31 0.30
C GLY A 66 21.28 -2.71 1.36
#